data_AF-A0A0L0DUP2-F1
#
_entry.id   AF-A0A0L0DUP2-F1
#
_cell.length_a   1.000
_cell.length_b   1.000
_cell.length_c   1.000
_cell.angle_alpha   90.00
_cell.angle_beta   90.00
_cell.angle_gamma   90.00
#
_symmetry.space_group_name_H-M   'P 1'
#
loop_
_entity.id
_entity.type
_entity.pdbx_description
1 polymer ?
#
loop_
_entity_poly.entity_id
_entity_poly.type
_entity_poly.pdbx_seq_one_letter_code
_entity_poly.pdbx_strand_id
1 'polypeptide(L)'
;MAPCRSALGPTSSPAAELASARHPHPGSPPKAEDDNEAAEAAAGSELDNAAALQSRTELAQAEYGPEYVVNLLAMETRYAESHASVRAAHVPLRYNAVVWLLRVAEAQALGSETFFHAVALMDRMEAAIKVRPKHVRLVAGAALLIACKVREPEGKTCFDLIAALVPCPTVRLRRMEALVLHHMGWRVNDVTPHLFVESLLPSLAAPPPTREALRTRAHFYIELACHDASLVTTYPSVLAVASLALAASDTSIAEGPMPRADVLDGASAALSADPAAVAAAVSALRTALKSMAQRGTLILAPHTLEALEAAGLGYDPSSRAVTGPSEAAASEAGVAAVQALVVALLTAAPLALRRVPLPGGSYVLASPDFSTATRALVLIQGSGGVRMGQWSRTLCRTASLNEGTMLPYVEAAVAAGAGVLVCNPNENFDADGHPLVGSESREAHVATVWQLATAPDSPLADDIGLSSVTRVDVMVHSYGGRCIQALLAHPALATDFTTRVSKLALTDSLYKPTGDGASWLAAHAKHWLASQAPLDTPLGDKDWMGVACVSAGVTDHASTNAAAMASILHFLELSSPEEDCA
;
A
#
# COMPACT_ATOMS: atom_id res chain seq x y z
N MET A 1 67.40 -20.98 -27.54
CA MET A 1 67.52 -22.32 -28.15
C MET A 1 66.12 -22.87 -28.39
N ALA A 2 65.89 -23.56 -29.50
CA ALA A 2 64.75 -24.46 -29.73
C ALA A 2 65.30 -25.90 -29.88
N PRO A 3 64.49 -26.97 -29.77
CA PRO A 3 63.66 -27.52 -30.88
C PRO A 3 62.16 -27.73 -30.49
N CYS A 4 61.12 -27.88 -31.34
CA CYS A 4 60.91 -28.08 -32.80
C CYS A 4 61.26 -29.50 -33.36
N ARG A 5 60.42 -30.34 -34.01
CA ARG A 5 59.08 -30.29 -34.72
C ARG A 5 58.21 -31.53 -34.29
N SER A 6 57.11 -32.06 -34.87
CA SER A 6 56.28 -31.96 -36.13
C SER A 6 54.81 -32.39 -35.76
N ALA A 7 53.67 -32.29 -36.49
CA ALA A 7 53.23 -32.23 -37.91
C ALA A 7 53.29 -33.60 -38.67
N LEU A 8 52.28 -34.10 -39.42
CA LEU A 8 50.94 -33.63 -39.91
C LEU A 8 49.79 -34.55 -39.36
N GLY A 9 48.50 -34.67 -39.80
CA GLY A 9 47.65 -34.20 -40.93
C GLY A 9 47.54 -35.20 -42.12
N PRO A 10 46.45 -35.29 -42.95
CA PRO A 10 45.25 -34.41 -43.09
C PRO A 10 43.89 -35.15 -43.46
N THR A 11 42.94 -34.47 -44.16
CA THR A 11 41.63 -34.91 -44.76
C THR A 11 40.40 -35.02 -43.81
N SER A 12 39.15 -34.71 -44.21
CA SER A 12 38.58 -33.98 -45.39
C SER A 12 37.14 -33.46 -45.10
N SER A 13 36.68 -32.45 -45.85
CA SER A 13 35.31 -31.88 -45.80
C SER A 13 34.39 -32.46 -46.90
N PRO A 14 33.06 -32.28 -46.80
CA PRO A 14 32.38 -31.50 -47.86
C PRO A 14 31.36 -30.45 -47.34
N ALA A 15 30.91 -29.59 -48.25
CA ALA A 15 29.73 -28.71 -48.14
C ALA A 15 28.47 -29.44 -48.71
N ALA A 16 27.24 -28.89 -48.80
CA ALA A 16 26.69 -27.56 -48.55
C ALA A 16 25.29 -27.72 -47.84
N GLU A 17 24.33 -26.79 -47.74
CA GLU A 17 23.86 -25.68 -48.58
C GLU A 17 23.36 -24.46 -47.75
N LEU A 18 23.20 -23.31 -48.41
CA LEU A 18 22.45 -22.15 -47.90
C LEU A 18 21.07 -22.06 -48.57
N ALA A 19 20.00 -21.93 -47.79
CA ALA A 19 18.68 -21.53 -48.28
C ALA A 19 18.35 -20.10 -47.81
N SER A 20 17.90 -19.23 -48.71
CA SER A 20 17.73 -17.80 -48.45
C SER A 20 16.34 -17.44 -47.93
N ALA A 21 16.26 -16.69 -46.83
CA ALA A 21 15.06 -15.93 -46.44
C ALA A 21 15.30 -14.43 -46.72
N ARG A 22 14.37 -13.76 -47.41
CA ARG A 22 14.48 -12.34 -47.77
C ARG A 22 13.86 -11.45 -46.69
N HIS A 23 14.48 -10.31 -46.39
CA HIS A 23 13.85 -9.25 -45.62
C HIS A 23 12.70 -8.59 -46.42
N PRO A 24 11.52 -8.38 -45.83
CA PRO A 24 10.54 -7.41 -46.34
C PRO A 24 10.96 -5.97 -46.02
N HIS A 25 10.60 -5.02 -46.88
CA HIS A 25 10.63 -3.59 -46.55
C HIS A 25 9.39 -3.20 -45.69
N PRO A 26 9.47 -2.12 -44.88
CA PRO A 26 8.35 -1.69 -44.05
C PRO A 26 7.19 -1.13 -44.89
N GLY A 27 5.98 -1.61 -44.60
CA GLY A 27 4.74 -0.99 -45.08
C GLY A 27 4.26 0.12 -44.15
N SER A 28 3.36 0.97 -44.66
CA SER A 28 2.71 2.06 -43.92
C SER A 28 1.89 1.55 -42.72
N PRO A 29 1.72 2.37 -41.66
CA PRO A 29 0.92 1.96 -40.50
C PRO A 29 -0.58 1.77 -40.85
N PRO A 30 -1.28 0.84 -40.18
CA PRO A 30 -2.74 0.77 -40.23
C PRO A 30 -3.37 1.99 -39.54
N LYS A 31 -4.67 2.21 -39.77
CA LYS A 31 -5.46 3.19 -39.02
C LYS A 31 -5.82 2.63 -37.64
N ALA A 32 -5.99 3.53 -36.67
CA ALA A 32 -6.50 3.19 -35.34
C ALA A 32 -8.04 3.19 -35.34
N GLU A 33 -8.61 2.00 -35.25
CA GLU A 33 -9.99 1.62 -34.93
C GLU A 33 -9.90 0.15 -34.45
N ASP A 34 -10.83 -0.32 -33.61
CA ASP A 34 -10.92 -1.69 -33.03
C ASP A 34 -9.97 -2.11 -31.87
N ASP A 35 -9.22 -1.19 -31.24
CA ASP A 35 -8.38 -1.54 -30.06
C ASP A 35 -9.17 -1.96 -28.79
N ASN A 36 -10.49 -1.67 -28.71
CA ASN A 36 -11.28 -1.84 -27.48
C ASN A 36 -11.85 -3.26 -27.28
N GLU A 37 -12.38 -3.91 -28.33
CA GLU A 37 -12.95 -5.27 -28.21
C GLU A 37 -11.85 -6.31 -27.88
N ALA A 38 -10.63 -6.10 -28.37
CA ALA A 38 -9.49 -6.98 -28.08
C ALA A 38 -9.10 -6.99 -26.59
N ALA A 39 -9.26 -5.86 -25.90
CA ALA A 39 -8.95 -5.73 -24.47
C ALA A 39 -9.98 -6.45 -23.59
N GLU A 40 -11.28 -6.30 -23.89
CA GLU A 40 -12.34 -7.00 -23.15
C GLU A 40 -12.31 -8.52 -23.41
N ALA A 41 -12.03 -8.95 -24.66
CA ALA A 41 -11.85 -10.36 -25.00
C ALA A 41 -10.64 -10.99 -24.27
N ALA A 42 -9.53 -10.26 -24.15
CA ALA A 42 -8.36 -10.70 -23.38
C ALA A 42 -8.70 -10.87 -21.90
N ALA A 43 -9.32 -9.86 -21.27
CA ALA A 43 -9.68 -9.89 -19.85
C ALA A 43 -10.66 -11.03 -19.50
N GLY A 44 -11.65 -11.28 -20.37
CA GLY A 44 -12.53 -12.45 -20.23
C GLY A 44 -11.75 -13.77 -20.27
N SER A 45 -10.81 -13.91 -21.23
CA SER A 45 -10.00 -15.11 -21.36
C SER A 45 -9.03 -15.35 -20.18
N GLU A 46 -8.54 -14.30 -19.50
CA GLU A 46 -7.69 -14.46 -18.32
C GLU A 46 -8.47 -15.00 -17.12
N LEU A 47 -9.71 -14.54 -16.92
CA LEU A 47 -10.62 -15.04 -15.89
C LEU A 47 -11.01 -16.52 -16.13
N ASP A 48 -11.37 -16.87 -17.37
CA ASP A 48 -11.68 -18.25 -17.75
C ASP A 48 -10.46 -19.18 -17.59
N ASN A 49 -9.25 -18.71 -17.94
CA ASN A 49 -8.02 -19.50 -17.76
C ASN A 49 -7.65 -19.71 -16.29
N ALA A 50 -7.88 -18.72 -15.41
CA ALA A 50 -7.68 -18.88 -13.97
C ALA A 50 -8.62 -19.96 -13.39
N ALA A 51 -9.92 -19.88 -13.72
CA ALA A 51 -10.90 -20.89 -13.33
C ALA A 51 -10.59 -22.28 -13.89
N ALA A 52 -10.13 -22.37 -15.14
CA ALA A 52 -9.72 -23.64 -15.76
C ALA A 52 -8.47 -24.25 -15.12
N LEU A 53 -7.49 -23.44 -14.69
CA LEU A 53 -6.31 -23.91 -13.95
C LEU A 53 -6.69 -24.41 -12.55
N GLN A 54 -7.58 -23.70 -11.85
CA GLN A 54 -8.10 -24.10 -10.54
C GLN A 54 -8.88 -25.42 -10.64
N SER A 55 -9.82 -25.54 -11.59
CA SER A 55 -10.57 -26.77 -11.85
C SER A 55 -9.67 -27.95 -12.24
N ARG A 56 -8.61 -27.72 -13.03
CA ARG A 56 -7.60 -28.76 -13.34
C ARG A 56 -6.81 -29.20 -12.11
N THR A 57 -6.53 -28.30 -11.18
CA THR A 57 -5.84 -28.59 -9.92
C THR A 57 -6.73 -29.45 -9.00
N GLU A 58 -8.00 -29.07 -8.86
CA GLU A 58 -9.01 -29.82 -8.10
C GLU A 58 -9.23 -31.23 -8.69
N LEU A 59 -9.28 -31.36 -10.02
CA LEU A 59 -9.37 -32.66 -10.71
C LEU A 59 -8.15 -33.54 -10.45
N ALA A 60 -6.93 -33.00 -10.53
CA ALA A 60 -5.70 -33.74 -10.24
C ALA A 60 -5.62 -34.18 -8.77
N GLN A 61 -6.08 -33.35 -7.83
CA GLN A 61 -6.19 -33.70 -6.41
C GLN A 61 -7.24 -34.80 -6.17
N ALA A 62 -8.37 -34.77 -6.88
CA ALA A 62 -9.40 -35.80 -6.80
C ALA A 62 -8.97 -37.15 -7.38
N GLU A 63 -8.10 -37.18 -8.39
CA GLU A 63 -7.63 -38.41 -9.04
C GLU A 63 -6.47 -39.09 -8.29
N TYR A 64 -5.55 -38.32 -7.66
CA TYR A 64 -4.32 -38.85 -7.03
C TYR A 64 -4.20 -38.64 -5.50
N GLY A 65 -5.26 -38.16 -4.84
CA GLY A 65 -5.30 -37.69 -3.44
C GLY A 65 -4.24 -38.23 -2.46
N PRO A 66 -4.26 -39.52 -2.07
CA PRO A 66 -3.33 -40.05 -1.08
C PRO A 66 -1.88 -40.09 -1.55
N GLU A 67 -1.62 -40.38 -2.83
CA GLU A 67 -0.26 -40.37 -3.39
C GLU A 67 0.27 -38.94 -3.52
N TYR A 68 -0.60 -37.96 -3.81
CA TYR A 68 -0.22 -36.55 -3.86
C TYR A 68 0.30 -36.05 -2.49
N VAL A 69 -0.43 -36.33 -1.40
CA VAL A 69 -0.02 -35.97 -0.04
C VAL A 69 1.30 -36.65 0.37
N VAL A 70 1.47 -37.94 0.04
CA VAL A 70 2.75 -38.66 0.29
C VAL A 70 3.91 -38.02 -0.47
N ASN A 71 3.69 -37.56 -1.71
CA ASN A 71 4.71 -36.84 -2.47
C ASN A 71 5.03 -35.46 -1.87
N LEU A 72 4.05 -34.73 -1.34
CA LEU A 72 4.30 -33.46 -0.63
C LEU A 72 5.15 -33.68 0.64
N LEU A 73 4.84 -34.67 1.46
CA LEU A 73 5.65 -35.04 2.66
C LEU A 73 7.08 -35.47 2.28
N ALA A 74 7.22 -36.24 1.20
CA ALA A 74 8.52 -36.65 0.67
C ALA A 74 9.34 -35.50 0.07
N MET A 75 8.69 -34.44 -0.43
CA MET A 75 9.34 -33.21 -0.87
C MET A 75 9.73 -32.32 0.33
N GLU A 76 8.82 -32.10 1.27
CA GLU A 76 9.05 -31.38 2.52
C GLU A 76 10.30 -31.89 3.26
N THR A 77 10.41 -33.21 3.43
CA THR A 77 11.56 -33.84 4.10
C THR A 77 12.89 -33.53 3.41
N ARG A 78 12.91 -33.42 2.07
CA ARG A 78 14.11 -33.07 1.27
C ARG A 78 14.49 -31.59 1.36
N TYR A 79 13.58 -30.74 1.82
CA TYR A 79 13.85 -29.31 2.02
C TYR A 79 14.14 -28.95 3.47
N ALA A 80 13.68 -29.75 4.44
CA ALA A 80 13.93 -29.57 5.87
C ALA A 80 15.42 -29.44 6.23
N GLU A 81 16.31 -30.20 5.55
CA GLU A 81 17.77 -30.09 5.69
C GLU A 81 18.32 -28.68 5.38
N SER A 82 17.57 -27.85 4.66
CA SER A 82 17.90 -26.46 4.33
C SER A 82 17.18 -25.39 5.18
N HIS A 83 16.27 -25.78 6.08
CA HIS A 83 15.54 -24.84 6.96
C HIS A 83 16.36 -24.47 8.21
N ALA A 84 17.51 -23.81 8.00
CA ALA A 84 18.27 -23.22 9.11
C ALA A 84 17.52 -22.02 9.71
N SER A 85 17.62 -21.82 11.02
CA SER A 85 16.88 -20.77 11.72
C SER A 85 17.20 -19.36 11.21
N VAL A 86 16.17 -18.52 11.12
CA VAL A 86 16.30 -17.11 10.70
C VAL A 86 17.27 -16.40 11.65
N ARG A 87 18.37 -15.88 11.10
CA ARG A 87 19.40 -15.21 11.89
C ARG A 87 18.76 -13.99 12.57
N ALA A 88 18.93 -13.83 13.88
CA ALA A 88 18.21 -12.81 14.66
C ALA A 88 18.29 -11.38 14.07
N ALA A 89 19.45 -10.99 13.54
CA ALA A 89 19.67 -9.69 12.88
C ALA A 89 18.90 -9.50 11.55
N HIS A 90 18.31 -10.56 11.00
CA HIS A 90 17.51 -10.55 9.77
C HIS A 90 16.00 -10.65 10.04
N VAL A 91 15.56 -11.01 11.25
CA VAL A 91 14.11 -11.16 11.57
C VAL A 91 13.27 -9.93 11.17
N PRO A 92 13.68 -8.67 11.44
CA PRO A 92 12.92 -7.50 11.00
C PRO A 92 12.95 -7.28 9.48
N LEU A 93 14.02 -7.70 8.82
CA LEU A 93 14.19 -7.56 7.36
C LEU A 93 13.33 -8.58 6.62
N ARG A 94 13.27 -9.81 7.14
CA ARG A 94 12.40 -10.88 6.69
C ARG A 94 10.93 -10.46 6.84
N TYR A 95 10.51 -9.95 8.00
CA TYR A 95 9.15 -9.44 8.21
C TYR A 95 8.78 -8.37 7.15
N ASN A 96 9.64 -7.35 6.96
CA ASN A 96 9.42 -6.31 5.95
C ASN A 96 9.40 -6.86 4.51
N ALA A 97 10.10 -7.96 4.23
CA ALA A 97 10.10 -8.62 2.93
C ALA A 97 8.83 -9.45 2.71
N VAL A 98 8.34 -10.18 3.72
CA VAL A 98 7.06 -10.93 3.67
C VAL A 98 5.88 -9.97 3.49
N VAL A 99 5.81 -8.90 4.30
CA VAL A 99 4.78 -7.85 4.17
C VAL A 99 4.79 -7.22 2.77
N TRP A 100 5.96 -7.09 2.15
CA TRP A 100 6.06 -6.60 0.78
C TRP A 100 5.65 -7.64 -0.27
N LEU A 101 6.07 -8.91 -0.11
CA LEU A 101 5.68 -10.01 -1.00
C LEU A 101 4.16 -10.17 -1.05
N LEU A 102 3.49 -10.10 0.10
CA LEU A 102 2.03 -10.14 0.21
C LEU A 102 1.40 -9.00 -0.59
N ARG A 103 1.80 -7.74 -0.31
CA ARG A 103 1.29 -6.55 -1.00
C ARG A 103 1.52 -6.56 -2.52
N VAL A 104 2.56 -7.23 -3.01
CA VAL A 104 2.78 -7.39 -4.47
C VAL A 104 1.93 -8.52 -5.03
N ALA A 105 1.73 -9.62 -4.29
CA ALA A 105 0.82 -10.69 -4.71
C ALA A 105 -0.63 -10.19 -4.82
N GLU A 106 -1.11 -9.47 -3.79
CA GLU A 106 -2.42 -8.80 -3.77
C GLU A 106 -2.57 -7.83 -4.95
N ALA A 107 -1.64 -6.89 -5.11
CA ALA A 107 -1.69 -5.85 -6.14
C ALA A 107 -1.50 -6.36 -7.58
N GLN A 108 -1.24 -7.66 -7.77
CA GLN A 108 -1.06 -8.32 -9.06
C GLN A 108 -1.99 -9.54 -9.24
N ALA A 109 -2.95 -9.72 -8.32
CA ALA A 109 -3.87 -10.86 -8.27
C ALA A 109 -3.15 -12.21 -8.49
N LEU A 110 -2.01 -12.42 -7.83
CA LEU A 110 -1.30 -13.70 -7.84
C LEU A 110 -2.03 -14.71 -6.95
N GLY A 111 -1.90 -16.01 -7.25
CA GLY A 111 -2.44 -17.05 -6.38
C GLY A 111 -1.77 -17.03 -5.00
N SER A 112 -2.53 -17.33 -3.94
CA SER A 112 -2.01 -17.39 -2.56
C SER A 112 -0.79 -18.31 -2.45
N GLU A 113 -0.80 -19.42 -3.18
CA GLU A 113 0.34 -20.33 -3.31
C GLU A 113 1.61 -19.62 -3.82
N THR A 114 1.51 -18.74 -4.81
CA THR A 114 2.64 -17.99 -5.39
C THR A 114 3.29 -17.08 -4.35
N PHE A 115 2.50 -16.48 -3.45
CA PHE A 115 3.01 -15.74 -2.30
C PHE A 115 3.75 -16.66 -1.32
N PHE A 116 3.11 -17.73 -0.83
CA PHE A 116 3.71 -18.63 0.16
C PHE A 116 5.00 -19.30 -0.37
N HIS A 117 5.01 -19.65 -1.66
CA HIS A 117 6.16 -20.23 -2.35
C HIS A 117 7.32 -19.23 -2.50
N ALA A 118 7.03 -17.95 -2.76
CA ALA A 118 8.05 -16.89 -2.78
C ALA A 118 8.68 -16.66 -1.38
N VAL A 119 7.89 -16.80 -0.30
CA VAL A 119 8.41 -16.74 1.08
C VAL A 119 9.32 -17.95 1.37
N ALA A 120 8.90 -19.16 1.02
CA ALA A 120 9.71 -20.37 1.21
C ALA A 120 11.06 -20.32 0.46
N LEU A 121 11.05 -19.88 -0.81
CA LEU A 121 12.25 -19.67 -1.62
C LEU A 121 13.19 -18.60 -1.04
N MET A 122 12.63 -17.51 -0.50
CA MET A 122 13.40 -16.46 0.17
C MET A 122 14.07 -17.00 1.44
N ASP A 123 13.33 -17.71 2.29
CA ASP A 123 13.83 -18.23 3.57
C ASP A 123 14.89 -19.31 3.36
N ARG A 124 14.70 -20.23 2.39
CA ARG A 124 15.75 -21.20 2.00
C ARG A 124 17.00 -20.52 1.46
N MET A 125 16.88 -19.42 0.72
CA MET A 125 18.03 -18.64 0.25
C MET A 125 18.76 -17.91 1.38
N GLU A 126 18.02 -17.38 2.36
CA GLU A 126 18.58 -16.78 3.58
C GLU A 126 19.26 -17.82 4.48
N ALA A 127 18.73 -19.03 4.58
CA ALA A 127 19.39 -20.15 5.25
C ALA A 127 20.71 -20.51 4.53
N ALA A 128 20.65 -20.77 3.22
CA ALA A 128 21.76 -21.24 2.40
C ALA A 128 22.95 -20.27 2.32
N ILE A 129 22.72 -18.95 2.25
CA ILE A 129 23.80 -17.96 2.16
C ILE A 129 23.66 -16.79 3.14
N LYS A 130 24.79 -16.14 3.45
CA LYS A 130 24.80 -14.86 4.18
C LYS A 130 24.39 -13.72 3.24
N VAL A 131 23.09 -13.56 3.04
CA VAL A 131 22.49 -12.37 2.42
C VAL A 131 22.94 -11.12 3.20
N ARG A 132 23.11 -9.99 2.52
CA ARG A 132 23.37 -8.68 3.17
C ARG A 132 22.04 -7.94 3.31
N PRO A 133 21.77 -7.20 4.40
CA PRO A 133 20.48 -6.51 4.62
C PRO A 133 19.90 -5.78 3.39
N LYS A 134 20.75 -4.96 2.73
CA LYS A 134 20.40 -4.23 1.50
C LYS A 134 20.08 -5.08 0.26
N HIS A 135 20.16 -6.40 0.34
CA HIS A 135 19.83 -7.36 -0.72
C HIS A 135 18.63 -8.25 -0.37
N VAL A 136 18.08 -8.22 0.85
CA VAL A 136 16.95 -9.07 1.26
C VAL A 136 15.74 -8.87 0.34
N ARG A 137 15.34 -7.61 0.11
CA ARG A 137 14.27 -7.24 -0.84
C ARG A 137 14.56 -7.66 -2.29
N LEU A 138 15.83 -7.75 -2.68
CA LEU A 138 16.24 -8.22 -4.01
C LEU A 138 16.18 -9.74 -4.13
N VAL A 139 16.48 -10.48 -3.05
CA VAL A 139 16.25 -11.93 -2.95
C VAL A 139 14.74 -12.22 -2.98
N ALA A 140 13.94 -11.49 -2.20
CA ALA A 140 12.48 -11.61 -2.20
C ALA A 140 11.88 -11.39 -3.59
N GLY A 141 12.28 -10.34 -4.30
CA GLY A 141 11.82 -10.08 -5.67
C GLY A 141 12.24 -11.16 -6.67
N ALA A 142 13.45 -11.72 -6.52
CA ALA A 142 13.90 -12.85 -7.34
C ALA A 142 13.13 -14.15 -7.01
N ALA A 143 12.84 -14.40 -5.73
CA ALA A 143 12.02 -15.52 -5.28
C ALA A 143 10.58 -15.42 -5.82
N LEU A 144 9.98 -14.21 -5.85
CA LEU A 144 8.67 -13.97 -6.43
C LEU A 144 8.64 -14.17 -7.94
N LEU A 145 9.68 -13.74 -8.68
CA LEU A 145 9.81 -14.04 -10.11
C LEU A 145 9.84 -15.55 -10.40
N ILE A 146 10.59 -16.30 -9.58
CA ILE A 146 10.68 -17.75 -9.69
C ILE A 146 9.33 -18.39 -9.35
N ALA A 147 8.67 -17.94 -8.27
CA ALA A 147 7.34 -18.41 -7.89
C ALA A 147 6.30 -18.18 -9.00
N CYS A 148 6.26 -16.98 -9.61
CA CYS A 148 5.37 -16.70 -10.73
C CYS A 148 5.61 -17.69 -11.88
N LYS A 149 6.88 -17.94 -12.24
CA LYS A 149 7.26 -18.91 -13.29
C LYS A 149 7.00 -20.38 -12.95
N VAL A 150 6.64 -20.70 -11.71
CA VAL A 150 6.39 -22.08 -11.22
C VAL A 150 4.91 -22.32 -10.88
N ARG A 151 4.11 -21.26 -10.63
CA ARG A 151 2.75 -21.35 -10.11
C ARG A 151 1.68 -20.60 -10.92
N GLU A 152 2.02 -19.52 -11.60
CA GLU A 152 1.06 -18.74 -12.40
C GLU A 152 0.92 -19.33 -13.82
N PRO A 153 -0.24 -19.15 -14.50
CA PRO A 153 -0.45 -19.65 -15.86
C PRO A 153 0.51 -19.03 -16.90
N GLU A 154 0.81 -19.79 -17.96
CA GLU A 154 1.61 -19.31 -19.09
C GLU A 154 0.99 -18.06 -19.71
N GLY A 155 1.78 -16.97 -19.77
CA GLY A 155 1.35 -15.67 -20.28
C GLY A 155 1.46 -14.54 -19.25
N LYS A 156 1.32 -14.81 -17.94
CA LYS A 156 1.32 -13.78 -16.90
C LYS A 156 2.73 -13.21 -16.64
N THR A 157 3.12 -12.19 -17.41
CA THR A 157 4.48 -11.61 -17.40
C THR A 157 4.74 -10.67 -16.22
N CYS A 158 4.77 -11.21 -15.00
CA CYS A 158 5.09 -10.45 -13.78
C CYS A 158 6.52 -9.83 -13.76
N PHE A 159 7.35 -10.07 -14.78
CA PHE A 159 8.76 -9.63 -14.80
C PHE A 159 8.91 -8.11 -14.72
N ASP A 160 8.29 -7.35 -15.62
CA ASP A 160 8.51 -5.91 -15.70
C ASP A 160 7.84 -5.15 -14.54
N LEU A 161 6.72 -5.67 -14.04
CA LEU A 161 6.01 -5.15 -12.86
C LEU A 161 6.80 -5.40 -11.56
N ILE A 162 7.30 -6.63 -11.32
CA ILE A 162 8.17 -6.90 -10.17
C ILE A 162 9.50 -6.14 -10.31
N ALA A 163 10.02 -5.95 -11.54
CA ALA A 163 11.21 -5.15 -11.79
C ALA A 163 11.02 -3.66 -11.50
N ALA A 164 9.81 -3.11 -11.63
CA ALA A 164 9.49 -1.75 -11.19
C ALA A 164 9.36 -1.63 -9.66
N LEU A 165 8.90 -2.69 -8.98
CA LEU A 165 8.65 -2.71 -7.54
C LEU A 165 9.89 -3.08 -6.68
N VAL A 166 10.90 -3.71 -7.29
CA VAL A 166 12.22 -3.96 -6.69
C VAL A 166 13.17 -2.79 -7.02
N PRO A 167 13.68 -2.02 -6.04
CA PRO A 167 14.51 -0.84 -6.29
C PRO A 167 15.94 -1.21 -6.72
N CYS A 168 16.09 -1.76 -7.92
CA CYS A 168 17.37 -2.02 -8.57
C CYS A 168 17.22 -2.07 -10.10
N PRO A 169 18.29 -1.83 -10.87
CA PRO A 169 18.26 -2.04 -12.33
C PRO A 169 17.88 -3.48 -12.68
N THR A 170 17.04 -3.67 -13.70
CA THR A 170 16.49 -4.98 -14.13
C THR A 170 17.56 -6.09 -14.31
N VAL A 171 18.76 -5.70 -14.77
CA VAL A 171 19.94 -6.56 -14.90
C VAL A 171 20.40 -7.16 -13.56
N ARG A 172 20.24 -6.45 -12.43
CA ARG A 172 20.53 -6.99 -11.09
C ARG A 172 19.45 -7.97 -10.62
N LEU A 173 18.19 -7.73 -10.96
CA LEU A 173 17.10 -8.66 -10.64
C LEU A 173 17.27 -9.99 -11.38
N ARG A 174 17.53 -9.97 -12.70
CA ARG A 174 17.87 -11.19 -13.49
C ARG A 174 19.13 -11.91 -12.97
N ARG A 175 20.14 -11.16 -12.50
CA ARG A 175 21.33 -11.76 -11.85
C ARG A 175 21.01 -12.37 -10.48
N MET A 176 20.08 -11.80 -9.70
CA MET A 176 19.67 -12.41 -8.44
C MET A 176 18.82 -13.67 -8.67
N GLU A 177 17.91 -13.66 -9.64
CA GLU A 177 17.16 -14.85 -10.08
C GLU A 177 18.11 -16.01 -10.43
N ALA A 178 19.12 -15.76 -11.26
CA ALA A 178 20.14 -16.76 -11.59
C ALA A 178 20.95 -17.23 -10.36
N LEU A 179 21.20 -16.35 -9.38
CA LEU A 179 21.88 -16.71 -8.13
C LEU A 179 20.99 -17.55 -7.20
N VAL A 180 19.68 -17.27 -7.11
CA VAL A 180 18.73 -18.10 -6.33
C VAL A 180 18.65 -19.49 -6.97
N LEU A 181 18.42 -19.57 -8.28
CA LEU A 181 18.39 -20.85 -9.03
C LEU A 181 19.68 -21.66 -8.83
N HIS A 182 20.85 -21.01 -8.85
CA HIS A 182 22.13 -21.66 -8.61
C HIS A 182 22.26 -22.22 -7.18
N HIS A 183 21.99 -21.41 -6.15
CA HIS A 183 22.15 -21.85 -4.76
C HIS A 183 21.07 -22.84 -4.31
N MET A 184 19.87 -22.80 -4.91
CA MET A 184 18.84 -23.83 -4.72
C MET A 184 19.12 -25.10 -5.55
N GLY A 185 20.17 -25.14 -6.37
CA GLY A 185 20.47 -26.27 -7.26
C GLY A 185 19.32 -26.60 -8.22
N TRP A 186 18.61 -25.57 -8.70
CA TRP A 186 17.35 -25.64 -9.45
C TRP A 186 16.17 -26.34 -8.73
N ARG A 187 16.32 -26.73 -7.45
CA ARG A 187 15.24 -27.27 -6.61
C ARG A 187 14.38 -26.13 -6.06
N VAL A 188 13.58 -25.54 -6.94
CA VAL A 188 12.71 -24.39 -6.61
C VAL A 188 11.25 -24.75 -6.41
N ASN A 189 10.82 -25.99 -6.67
CA ASN A 189 9.44 -26.41 -6.39
C ASN A 189 9.26 -26.70 -4.90
N ASP A 190 9.16 -25.65 -4.08
CA ASP A 190 8.89 -25.72 -2.64
C ASP A 190 7.47 -26.19 -2.30
N VAL A 191 7.34 -26.80 -1.12
CA VAL A 191 6.07 -27.20 -0.51
C VAL A 191 5.66 -26.14 0.50
N THR A 192 4.39 -25.74 0.48
CA THR A 192 3.82 -24.74 1.38
C THR A 192 2.80 -25.38 2.33
N PRO A 193 2.45 -24.74 3.46
CA PRO A 193 1.33 -25.18 4.29
C PRO A 193 -0.01 -25.08 3.55
N HIS A 194 -0.12 -24.15 2.60
CA HIS A 194 -1.30 -23.92 1.76
C HIS A 194 -1.60 -25.13 0.87
N LEU A 195 -0.60 -25.75 0.23
CA LEU A 195 -0.79 -26.99 -0.53
C LEU A 195 -1.34 -28.13 0.36
N PHE A 196 -0.87 -28.25 1.60
CA PHE A 196 -1.38 -29.25 2.54
C PHE A 196 -2.82 -28.96 2.98
N VAL A 197 -3.18 -27.70 3.25
CA VAL A 197 -4.56 -27.32 3.56
C VAL A 197 -5.50 -27.67 2.40
N GLU A 198 -5.17 -27.25 1.18
CA GLU A 198 -5.99 -27.54 -0.01
C GLU A 198 -6.06 -29.04 -0.33
N SER A 199 -5.01 -29.82 -0.03
CA SER A 199 -5.05 -31.29 -0.17
C SER A 199 -5.93 -31.97 0.87
N LEU A 200 -6.01 -31.42 2.10
CA LEU A 200 -6.75 -32.00 3.21
C LEU A 200 -8.23 -31.61 3.19
N LEU A 201 -8.57 -30.38 2.83
CA LEU A 201 -9.95 -29.86 2.85
C LEU A 201 -10.99 -30.77 2.14
N PRO A 202 -10.73 -31.37 0.96
CA PRO A 202 -11.64 -32.32 0.31
C PRO A 202 -11.84 -33.63 1.09
N SER A 203 -10.86 -34.04 1.91
CA SER A 203 -10.91 -35.28 2.70
C SER A 203 -11.68 -35.13 4.02
N LEU A 204 -11.92 -33.90 4.47
CA LEU A 204 -12.70 -33.61 5.67
C LEU A 204 -14.20 -33.86 5.38
N ALA A 205 -14.86 -34.67 6.20
CA ALA A 205 -16.29 -35.00 6.08
C ALA A 205 -17.24 -33.85 6.50
N ALA A 206 -16.85 -32.60 6.23
CA ALA A 206 -17.56 -31.38 6.59
C ALA A 206 -18.38 -30.80 5.42
N PRO A 207 -19.51 -30.11 5.68
CA PRO A 207 -20.30 -29.43 4.66
C PRO A 207 -19.47 -28.42 3.84
N PRO A 208 -19.82 -28.16 2.55
CA PRO A 208 -19.15 -27.16 1.74
C PRO A 208 -18.93 -25.78 2.41
N PRO A 209 -19.93 -25.13 3.05
CA PRO A 209 -19.71 -23.83 3.70
C PRO A 209 -18.77 -23.93 4.91
N THR A 210 -18.81 -25.04 5.66
CA THR A 210 -17.90 -25.30 6.77
C THR A 210 -16.47 -25.48 6.28
N ARG A 211 -16.26 -26.17 5.15
CA ARG A 211 -14.94 -26.31 4.51
C ARG A 211 -14.39 -24.97 4.02
N GLU A 212 -15.24 -24.12 3.44
CA GLU A 212 -14.82 -22.78 2.99
C GLU A 212 -14.47 -21.83 4.17
N ALA A 213 -15.24 -21.90 5.25
CA ALA A 213 -14.96 -21.16 6.48
C ALA A 213 -13.66 -21.64 7.17
N LEU A 214 -13.36 -22.94 7.12
CA LEU A 214 -12.08 -23.51 7.56
C LEU A 214 -10.92 -23.10 6.64
N ARG A 215 -11.09 -23.17 5.31
CA ARG A 215 -10.12 -22.72 4.30
C ARG A 215 -9.66 -21.29 4.55
N THR A 216 -10.62 -20.35 4.58
CA THR A 216 -10.36 -18.92 4.79
C THR A 216 -9.56 -18.67 6.07
N ARG A 217 -10.00 -19.27 7.20
CA ARG A 217 -9.33 -19.08 8.50
C ARG A 217 -7.96 -19.78 8.58
N ALA A 218 -7.81 -20.96 7.98
CA ALA A 218 -6.51 -21.64 7.93
C ALA A 218 -5.50 -20.86 7.09
N HIS A 219 -5.91 -20.28 5.96
CA HIS A 219 -5.04 -19.42 5.13
C HIS A 219 -4.60 -18.16 5.88
N PHE A 220 -5.50 -17.51 6.64
CA PHE A 220 -5.12 -16.43 7.55
C PHE A 220 -4.05 -16.86 8.57
N TYR A 221 -4.17 -18.04 9.19
CA TYR A 221 -3.16 -18.52 10.14
C TYR A 221 -1.82 -18.87 9.47
N ILE A 222 -1.82 -19.32 8.21
CA ILE A 222 -0.58 -19.56 7.43
C ILE A 222 0.09 -18.23 7.04
N GLU A 223 -0.69 -17.20 6.68
CA GLU A 223 -0.16 -15.86 6.43
C GLU A 223 0.41 -15.22 7.69
N LEU A 224 -0.27 -15.36 8.83
CA LEU A 224 0.24 -14.99 10.15
C LEU A 224 1.56 -15.73 10.47
N ALA A 225 1.65 -17.03 10.16
CA ALA A 225 2.86 -17.80 10.33
C ALA A 225 4.03 -17.25 9.50
N CYS A 226 3.76 -16.86 8.25
CA CYS A 226 4.76 -16.25 7.39
C CYS A 226 5.35 -14.96 8.00
N HIS A 227 4.60 -14.25 8.85
CA HIS A 227 5.08 -13.05 9.53
C HIS A 227 5.91 -13.33 10.81
N ASP A 228 5.86 -14.53 11.40
CA ASP A 228 6.61 -14.85 12.61
C ASP A 228 7.85 -15.74 12.33
N ALA A 229 9.04 -15.22 12.65
CA ALA A 229 10.29 -15.93 12.40
C ALA A 229 10.51 -17.19 13.26
N SER A 230 9.71 -17.41 14.31
CA SER A 230 9.76 -18.64 15.12
C SER A 230 9.11 -19.84 14.43
N LEU A 231 8.18 -19.60 13.49
CA LEU A 231 7.45 -20.64 12.75
C LEU A 231 8.16 -21.09 11.46
N VAL A 232 9.25 -20.42 11.05
CA VAL A 232 10.02 -20.76 9.83
C VAL A 232 10.73 -22.11 9.92
N THR A 233 11.02 -22.58 11.14
CA THR A 233 11.56 -23.93 11.39
C THR A 233 10.48 -24.98 11.63
N THR A 234 9.20 -24.63 11.53
CA THR A 234 8.08 -25.58 11.60
C THR A 234 7.84 -26.19 10.22
N TYR A 235 7.74 -27.52 10.17
CA TYR A 235 7.37 -28.25 8.96
C TYR A 235 6.04 -27.72 8.37
N PRO A 236 5.98 -27.36 7.07
CA PRO A 236 4.75 -26.98 6.38
C PRO A 236 3.51 -27.86 6.65
N SER A 237 3.67 -29.17 6.77
CA SER A 237 2.61 -30.14 7.14
C SER A 237 2.08 -29.91 8.55
N VAL A 238 2.98 -29.84 9.55
CA VAL A 238 2.65 -29.52 10.95
C VAL A 238 1.99 -28.14 11.05
N LEU A 239 2.45 -27.17 10.26
CA LEU A 239 1.92 -25.81 10.24
C LEU A 239 0.51 -25.76 9.61
N ALA A 240 0.25 -26.57 8.57
CA ALA A 240 -1.08 -26.73 7.97
C ALA A 240 -2.08 -27.33 8.97
N VAL A 241 -1.70 -28.42 9.66
CA VAL A 241 -2.54 -29.05 10.71
C VAL A 241 -2.76 -28.08 11.88
N ALA A 242 -1.75 -27.34 12.32
CA ALA A 242 -1.89 -26.33 13.37
C ALA A 242 -2.83 -25.17 12.98
N SER A 243 -2.81 -24.77 11.71
CA SER A 243 -3.67 -23.71 11.18
C SER A 243 -5.13 -24.18 11.04
N LEU A 244 -5.35 -25.42 10.58
CA LEU A 244 -6.66 -26.08 10.60
C LEU A 244 -7.18 -26.31 12.03
N ALA A 245 -6.31 -26.66 12.98
CA ALA A 245 -6.66 -26.82 14.39
C ALA A 245 -7.11 -25.52 15.05
N LEU A 246 -6.48 -24.40 14.70
CA LEU A 246 -6.93 -23.09 15.16
C LEU A 246 -8.25 -22.67 14.51
N ALA A 247 -8.38 -22.83 13.19
CA ALA A 247 -9.62 -22.57 12.47
C ALA A 247 -10.79 -23.39 13.06
N ALA A 248 -10.64 -24.71 13.21
CA ALA A 248 -11.67 -25.57 13.80
C ALA A 248 -12.00 -25.21 15.27
N SER A 249 -11.09 -24.56 16.01
CA SER A 249 -11.34 -24.14 17.40
C SER A 249 -12.21 -22.88 17.53
N ASP A 250 -12.40 -22.11 16.46
CA ASP A 250 -13.26 -20.92 16.39
C ASP A 250 -14.75 -21.30 16.47
N THR A 251 -15.50 -20.64 17.35
CA THR A 251 -16.94 -20.87 17.59
C THR A 251 -17.85 -20.28 16.52
N SER A 252 -17.38 -19.32 15.72
CA SER A 252 -18.17 -18.69 14.65
C SER A 252 -18.46 -19.61 13.45
N ILE A 253 -17.79 -20.77 13.34
CA ILE A 253 -17.98 -21.74 12.24
C ILE A 253 -19.08 -22.78 12.56
N ALA A 254 -19.63 -22.79 13.78
CA ALA A 254 -20.26 -23.98 14.37
C ALA A 254 -21.78 -24.14 14.12
N GLU A 255 -22.18 -24.37 12.86
CA GLU A 255 -23.47 -24.99 12.53
C GLU A 255 -23.26 -26.29 11.71
N GLY A 256 -23.26 -27.45 12.38
CA GLY A 256 -23.13 -28.76 11.71
C GLY A 256 -22.78 -29.92 12.66
N PRO A 257 -22.94 -31.19 12.21
CA PRO A 257 -22.95 -32.36 13.11
C PRO A 257 -21.58 -33.01 13.39
N MET A 258 -20.45 -32.50 12.89
CA MET A 258 -19.13 -33.09 13.12
C MET A 258 -18.43 -32.50 14.37
N PRO A 259 -17.87 -33.33 15.27
CA PRO A 259 -16.99 -32.87 16.34
C PRO A 259 -15.68 -32.26 15.81
N ARG A 260 -15.17 -31.27 16.55
CA ARG A 260 -13.87 -30.63 16.28
C ARG A 260 -12.67 -31.57 16.42
N ALA A 261 -12.78 -32.64 17.20
CA ALA A 261 -11.70 -33.62 17.40
C ALA A 261 -11.46 -34.43 16.12
N ASP A 262 -12.51 -35.07 15.60
CA ASP A 262 -12.51 -35.96 14.44
C ASP A 262 -11.85 -35.33 13.19
N VAL A 263 -12.07 -34.03 12.97
CA VAL A 263 -11.46 -33.24 11.88
C VAL A 263 -9.93 -33.17 12.03
N LEU A 264 -9.43 -33.04 13.26
CA LEU A 264 -8.03 -32.78 13.58
C LEU A 264 -7.25 -34.07 13.83
N ASP A 265 -7.88 -35.08 14.42
CA ASP A 265 -7.34 -36.44 14.49
C ASP A 265 -7.19 -37.02 13.07
N GLY A 266 -8.18 -36.79 12.20
CA GLY A 266 -8.11 -37.13 10.77
C GLY A 266 -6.97 -36.42 10.04
N ALA A 267 -6.86 -35.09 10.16
CA ALA A 267 -5.78 -34.31 9.52
C ALA A 267 -4.38 -34.67 10.05
N SER A 268 -4.24 -34.89 11.37
CA SER A 268 -2.98 -35.26 12.01
C SER A 268 -2.54 -36.66 11.58
N ALA A 269 -3.47 -37.62 11.51
CA ALA A 269 -3.20 -38.97 11.01
C ALA A 269 -2.83 -38.97 9.52
N ALA A 270 -3.55 -38.21 8.69
CA ALA A 270 -3.31 -38.12 7.25
C ALA A 270 -1.91 -37.59 6.90
N LEU A 271 -1.36 -36.65 7.69
CA LEU A 271 0.02 -36.17 7.52
C LEU A 271 1.05 -36.89 8.40
N SER A 272 0.64 -37.83 9.25
CA SER A 272 1.48 -38.44 10.30
C SER A 272 2.22 -37.40 11.18
N ALA A 273 1.56 -36.26 11.44
CA ALA A 273 2.13 -35.15 12.19
C ALA A 273 2.23 -35.46 13.69
N ASP A 274 3.38 -35.16 14.30
CA ASP A 274 3.59 -35.29 15.75
C ASP A 274 2.62 -34.36 16.53
N PRO A 275 1.73 -34.89 17.39
CA PRO A 275 0.81 -34.08 18.19
C PRO A 275 1.52 -33.07 19.10
N ALA A 276 2.76 -33.34 19.56
CA ALA A 276 3.51 -32.39 20.37
C ALA A 276 4.02 -31.20 19.52
N ALA A 277 4.55 -31.45 18.33
CA ALA A 277 4.91 -30.42 17.36
C ALA A 277 3.70 -29.60 16.90
N VAL A 278 2.55 -30.23 16.64
CA VAL A 278 1.29 -29.52 16.29
C VAL A 278 0.84 -28.63 17.45
N ALA A 279 0.83 -29.13 18.69
CA ALA A 279 0.47 -28.34 19.87
C ALA A 279 1.43 -27.15 20.09
N ALA A 280 2.73 -27.34 19.85
CA ALA A 280 3.72 -26.26 19.90
C ALA A 280 3.46 -25.19 18.82
N ALA A 281 3.19 -25.60 17.57
CA ALA A 281 2.86 -24.68 16.47
C ALA A 281 1.55 -23.91 16.72
N VAL A 282 0.51 -24.56 17.26
CA VAL A 282 -0.75 -23.92 17.70
C VAL A 282 -0.49 -22.87 18.78
N SER A 283 0.39 -23.16 19.75
CA SER A 283 0.78 -22.22 20.81
C SER A 283 1.57 -21.02 20.28
N ALA A 284 2.50 -21.26 19.35
CA ALA A 284 3.27 -20.23 18.67
C ALA A 284 2.36 -19.32 17.81
N LEU A 285 1.45 -19.89 17.00
CA LEU A 285 0.45 -19.13 16.23
C LEU A 285 -0.44 -18.25 17.12
N ARG A 286 -0.94 -18.78 18.25
CA ARG A 286 -1.69 -17.98 19.25
C ARG A 286 -0.85 -16.86 19.85
N THR A 287 0.46 -17.04 19.96
CA THR A 287 1.39 -16.01 20.48
C THR A 287 1.71 -14.95 19.42
N ALA A 288 1.91 -15.36 18.17
CA ALA A 288 2.04 -14.48 17.01
C ALA A 288 0.79 -13.61 16.84
N LEU A 289 -0.41 -14.18 16.94
CA LEU A 289 -1.69 -13.48 16.87
C LEU A 289 -1.81 -12.38 17.94
N LYS A 290 -1.55 -12.73 19.22
CA LYS A 290 -1.52 -11.76 20.33
C LYS A 290 -0.54 -10.62 20.05
N SER A 291 0.68 -10.96 19.62
CA SER A 291 1.72 -9.96 19.36
C SER A 291 1.39 -9.08 18.15
N MET A 292 0.74 -9.63 17.12
CA MET A 292 0.30 -8.89 15.92
C MET A 292 -0.89 -7.97 16.20
N ALA A 293 -1.81 -8.36 17.10
CA ALA A 293 -2.85 -7.50 17.63
C ALA A 293 -2.29 -6.36 18.50
N GLN A 294 -1.39 -6.68 19.45
CA GLN A 294 -0.72 -5.70 20.33
C GLN A 294 0.14 -4.69 19.55
N ARG A 295 0.81 -5.11 18.46
CA ARG A 295 1.53 -4.21 17.56
C ARG A 295 0.61 -3.30 16.73
N GLY A 296 -0.71 -3.55 16.73
CA GLY A 296 -1.68 -2.81 15.92
C GLY A 296 -1.40 -2.86 14.41
N THR A 297 -0.63 -3.85 13.96
CA THR A 297 -0.13 -4.04 12.59
C THR A 297 -1.13 -4.70 11.65
N LEU A 298 -2.27 -5.13 12.18
CA LEU A 298 -3.22 -5.99 11.50
C LEU A 298 -4.32 -5.15 10.81
N ILE A 299 -4.42 -5.26 9.48
CA ILE A 299 -5.67 -4.95 8.78
C ILE A 299 -6.58 -6.15 9.06
N LEU A 300 -7.38 -6.05 10.11
CA LEU A 300 -8.34 -7.08 10.50
C LEU A 300 -9.45 -7.11 9.43
N ALA A 301 -9.46 -8.14 8.60
CA ALA A 301 -10.70 -8.53 7.93
C ALA A 301 -11.74 -8.89 9.01
N PRO A 302 -13.06 -8.73 8.79
CA PRO A 302 -14.04 -8.77 9.88
C PRO A 302 -13.97 -10.05 10.75
N HIS A 303 -13.77 -11.21 10.11
CA HIS A 303 -13.62 -12.52 10.77
C HIS A 303 -12.42 -12.60 11.75
N THR A 304 -11.43 -11.70 11.63
CA THR A 304 -10.26 -11.66 12.50
C THR A 304 -10.54 -10.95 13.83
N LEU A 305 -11.56 -10.08 13.92
CA LEU A 305 -12.06 -9.56 15.20
C LEU A 305 -12.73 -10.69 15.99
N GLU A 306 -13.65 -11.40 15.33
CA GLU A 306 -14.40 -12.53 15.89
C GLU A 306 -13.46 -13.60 16.48
N ALA A 307 -12.40 -13.94 15.76
CA ALA A 307 -11.40 -14.91 16.21
C ALA A 307 -10.55 -14.45 17.42
N LEU A 308 -10.39 -13.14 17.65
CA LEU A 308 -9.69 -12.60 18.83
C LEU A 308 -10.60 -12.65 20.07
N GLU A 309 -11.88 -12.32 19.92
CA GLU A 309 -12.88 -12.40 20.99
C GLU A 309 -13.18 -13.86 21.36
N ALA A 310 -13.41 -14.74 20.37
CA ALA A 310 -13.63 -16.17 20.57
C ALA A 310 -12.45 -16.89 21.22
N ALA A 311 -11.23 -16.38 21.07
CA ALA A 311 -10.04 -16.90 21.76
C ALA A 311 -9.96 -16.49 23.25
N GLY A 312 -10.83 -15.59 23.72
CA GLY A 312 -10.85 -15.11 25.11
C GLY A 312 -9.68 -14.17 25.45
N LEU A 313 -9.15 -13.44 24.46
CA LEU A 313 -7.92 -12.66 24.58
C LEU A 313 -8.22 -11.16 24.49
N GLY A 314 -8.52 -10.55 25.64
CA GLY A 314 -8.89 -9.14 25.76
C GLY A 314 -7.93 -8.19 25.03
N TYR A 315 -8.47 -7.48 24.05
CA TYR A 315 -7.79 -6.46 23.26
C TYR A 315 -7.91 -5.10 23.95
N ASP A 316 -6.77 -4.45 24.23
CA ASP A 316 -6.71 -3.10 24.78
C ASP A 316 -6.30 -2.09 23.67
N PRO A 317 -7.23 -1.23 23.20
CA PRO A 317 -6.97 -0.27 22.14
C PRO A 317 -5.89 0.78 22.44
N SER A 318 -5.50 0.97 23.72
CA SER A 318 -4.59 2.04 24.15
C SER A 318 -3.11 1.79 23.83
N SER A 319 -2.75 0.58 23.39
CA SER A 319 -1.37 0.07 23.39
C SER A 319 -0.48 0.46 22.20
N ARG A 320 -0.95 1.27 21.24
CA ARG A 320 -0.18 1.69 20.04
C ARG A 320 0.93 2.72 20.36
N ALA A 321 2.17 2.25 20.48
CA ALA A 321 3.38 3.09 20.53
C ALA A 321 4.41 2.70 19.44
N VAL A 322 5.20 3.68 18.96
CA VAL A 322 5.99 3.60 17.71
C VAL A 322 7.49 3.33 17.92
N THR A 323 8.10 2.49 17.06
CA THR A 323 9.49 2.51 16.53
C THR A 323 9.66 1.27 15.61
N GLY A 324 10.50 1.17 14.57
CA GLY A 324 11.54 2.04 13.98
C GLY A 324 11.84 1.63 12.51
N PRO A 325 12.91 2.13 11.84
CA PRO A 325 12.86 2.36 10.37
C PRO A 325 13.53 1.32 9.44
N SER A 326 12.82 0.91 8.37
CA SER A 326 13.42 0.59 7.04
C SER A 326 12.46 0.48 5.83
N GLU A 327 11.20 0.94 5.90
CA GLU A 327 10.25 0.86 4.76
C GLU A 327 10.43 1.95 3.68
N ALA A 328 11.19 3.02 3.93
CA ALA A 328 11.11 4.31 3.23
C ALA A 328 11.06 4.23 1.69
N ALA A 329 12.14 3.76 1.05
CA ALA A 329 12.25 3.72 -0.42
C ALA A 329 11.26 2.75 -1.11
N ALA A 330 10.68 1.80 -0.36
CA ALA A 330 9.64 0.91 -0.86
C ALA A 330 8.24 1.56 -0.79
N SER A 331 8.00 2.38 0.25
CA SER A 331 6.81 3.21 0.35
C SER A 331 6.79 4.25 -0.78
N GLU A 332 7.93 4.89 -1.04
CA GLU A 332 8.08 6.07 -1.90
C GLU A 332 7.55 5.90 -3.34
N ALA A 333 7.77 4.74 -3.98
CA ALA A 333 7.22 4.47 -5.32
C ALA A 333 5.68 4.40 -5.33
N GLY A 334 5.08 3.74 -4.34
CA GLY A 334 3.62 3.71 -4.18
C GLY A 334 3.04 5.08 -3.80
N VAL A 335 3.78 5.88 -3.01
CA VAL A 335 3.42 7.28 -2.72
C VAL A 335 3.42 8.12 -3.99
N ALA A 336 4.45 7.97 -4.83
CA ALA A 336 4.56 8.70 -6.10
C ALA A 336 3.43 8.32 -7.08
N ALA A 337 3.03 7.05 -7.13
CA ALA A 337 1.89 6.61 -7.95
C ALA A 337 0.56 7.23 -7.50
N VAL A 338 0.25 7.21 -6.19
CA VAL A 338 -0.98 7.84 -5.66
C VAL A 338 -0.91 9.36 -5.76
N GLN A 339 0.26 9.98 -5.58
CA GLN A 339 0.46 11.42 -5.84
C GLN A 339 0.17 11.75 -7.32
N ALA A 340 0.73 10.98 -8.25
CA ALA A 340 0.53 11.20 -9.67
C ALA A 340 -0.94 11.06 -10.08
N LEU A 341 -1.66 10.07 -9.55
CA LEU A 341 -3.10 9.89 -9.76
C LEU A 341 -3.92 11.06 -9.20
N VAL A 342 -3.66 11.48 -7.96
CA VAL A 342 -4.39 12.59 -7.32
C VAL A 342 -4.17 13.91 -8.05
N VAL A 343 -2.93 14.21 -8.47
CA VAL A 343 -2.66 15.40 -9.28
C VAL A 343 -3.28 15.26 -10.68
N ALA A 344 -3.23 14.08 -11.31
CA ALA A 344 -3.88 13.85 -12.60
C ALA A 344 -5.39 14.13 -12.54
N LEU A 345 -6.09 13.61 -11.52
CA LEU A 345 -7.52 13.86 -11.29
C LEU A 345 -7.83 15.35 -11.07
N LEU A 346 -7.02 16.06 -10.28
CA LEU A 346 -7.16 17.51 -10.09
C LEU A 346 -6.93 18.31 -11.39
N THR A 347 -6.02 17.86 -12.26
CA THR A 347 -5.75 18.49 -13.57
C THR A 347 -6.69 18.04 -14.69
N ALA A 348 -7.53 17.02 -14.47
CA ALA A 348 -8.45 16.49 -15.47
C ALA A 348 -9.80 17.22 -15.45
N ALA A 349 -10.53 17.17 -16.57
CA ALA A 349 -11.91 17.67 -16.59
C ALA A 349 -12.81 16.85 -15.65
N PRO A 350 -13.77 17.48 -14.93
CA PRO A 350 -14.19 18.88 -15.06
C PRO A 350 -13.33 19.90 -14.30
N LEU A 351 -12.49 19.48 -13.35
CA LEU A 351 -11.78 20.38 -12.43
C LEU A 351 -10.71 21.23 -13.15
N ALA A 352 -9.92 20.59 -14.01
CA ALA A 352 -8.98 21.21 -14.93
C ALA A 352 -7.98 22.20 -14.30
N LEU A 353 -7.54 21.95 -13.05
CA LEU A 353 -6.57 22.83 -12.38
C LEU A 353 -5.24 22.87 -13.17
N ARG A 354 -4.74 24.08 -13.41
CA ARG A 354 -3.45 24.36 -14.05
C ARG A 354 -2.32 24.15 -13.05
N ARG A 355 -1.21 23.54 -13.50
CA ARG A 355 0.08 23.59 -12.80
C ARG A 355 0.71 24.96 -13.02
N VAL A 356 0.82 25.77 -11.98
CA VAL A 356 1.42 27.11 -12.06
C VAL A 356 2.81 27.06 -11.40
N PRO A 357 3.90 27.29 -12.15
CA PRO A 357 5.26 27.19 -11.62
C PRO A 357 5.60 28.40 -10.73
N LEU A 358 6.32 28.16 -9.64
CA LEU A 358 6.90 29.19 -8.79
C LEU A 358 8.33 29.52 -9.27
N PRO A 359 8.79 30.78 -9.17
CA PRO A 359 10.13 31.18 -9.65
C PRO A 359 11.31 30.38 -9.05
N GLY A 360 11.14 29.75 -7.89
CA GLY A 360 12.15 28.92 -7.22
C GLY A 360 12.09 27.42 -7.51
N GLY A 361 11.27 26.97 -8.47
CA GLY A 361 11.29 25.61 -9.03
C GLY A 361 10.24 24.62 -8.49
N SER A 362 9.52 24.95 -7.42
CA SER A 362 8.28 24.23 -7.04
C SER A 362 7.07 24.75 -7.86
N TYR A 363 5.89 24.17 -7.66
CA TYR A 363 4.65 24.58 -8.33
C TYR A 363 3.43 24.42 -7.40
N VAL A 364 2.35 25.12 -7.74
CA VAL A 364 1.02 24.99 -7.14
C VAL A 364 0.00 24.54 -8.19
N LEU A 365 -1.20 24.16 -7.76
CA LEU A 365 -2.34 24.00 -8.68
C LEU A 365 -3.33 25.14 -8.47
N ALA A 366 -3.79 25.75 -9.57
CA ALA A 366 -4.80 26.80 -9.56
C ALA A 366 -5.93 26.49 -10.55
N SER A 367 -7.17 26.82 -10.22
CA SER A 367 -8.30 26.63 -11.14
C SER A 367 -8.17 27.49 -12.42
N PRO A 368 -8.78 27.09 -13.55
CA PRO A 368 -8.63 27.82 -14.82
C PRO A 368 -9.35 29.17 -14.83
N ASP A 369 -10.34 29.35 -13.96
CA ASP A 369 -11.21 30.52 -13.80
C ASP A 369 -10.74 31.52 -12.73
N PHE A 370 -9.64 31.22 -12.02
CA PHE A 370 -9.20 31.93 -10.81
C PHE A 370 -9.09 33.46 -10.97
N SER A 371 -8.60 33.93 -12.12
CA SER A 371 -8.47 35.37 -12.44
C SER A 371 -9.81 36.10 -12.65
N THR A 372 -10.91 35.35 -12.75
CA THR A 372 -12.29 35.87 -12.84
C THR A 372 -13.13 35.59 -11.59
N ALA A 373 -12.59 34.83 -10.62
CA ALA A 373 -13.32 34.38 -9.45
C ALA A 373 -13.48 35.51 -8.40
N THR A 374 -14.71 35.72 -7.92
CA THR A 374 -14.99 36.68 -6.84
C THR A 374 -14.65 36.13 -5.44
N ARG A 375 -14.61 34.80 -5.32
CA ARG A 375 -14.24 34.03 -4.13
C ARG A 375 -13.08 33.08 -4.44
N ALA A 376 -12.23 32.79 -3.47
CA ALA A 376 -11.21 31.76 -3.62
C ALA A 376 -11.06 30.89 -2.37
N LEU A 377 -10.72 29.61 -2.56
CA LEU A 377 -10.38 28.64 -1.52
C LEU A 377 -8.90 28.24 -1.61
N VAL A 378 -8.15 28.45 -0.52
CA VAL A 378 -6.74 28.03 -0.41
C VAL A 378 -6.63 26.78 0.46
N LEU A 379 -6.07 25.70 -0.11
CA LEU A 379 -5.91 24.39 0.56
C LEU A 379 -4.46 24.13 0.97
N ILE A 380 -4.24 23.83 2.27
CA ILE A 380 -2.91 23.57 2.83
C ILE A 380 -2.89 22.26 3.64
N GLN A 381 -2.17 21.27 3.10
CA GLN A 381 -1.99 19.95 3.69
C GLN A 381 -1.03 19.90 4.90
N GLY A 382 -1.07 18.76 5.61
CA GLY A 382 -0.16 18.43 6.70
C GLY A 382 1.27 18.03 6.26
N SER A 383 2.10 17.75 7.26
CA SER A 383 3.51 17.36 7.09
C SER A 383 3.71 15.85 6.85
N GLY A 384 4.97 15.45 6.68
CA GLY A 384 5.36 14.05 6.55
C GLY A 384 5.23 13.54 5.12
N GLY A 385 4.72 12.31 4.96
CA GLY A 385 4.73 11.61 3.67
C GLY A 385 3.67 12.04 2.65
N VAL A 386 2.67 12.85 3.05
CA VAL A 386 1.63 13.33 2.11
C VAL A 386 2.20 14.28 1.05
N ARG A 387 1.52 14.36 -0.08
CA ARG A 387 1.91 15.12 -1.28
C ARG A 387 0.75 15.95 -1.80
N MET A 388 1.01 16.92 -2.66
CA MET A 388 0.01 17.83 -3.25
C MET A 388 -1.32 17.12 -3.53
N GLY A 389 -2.41 17.70 -3.02
CA GLY A 389 -3.76 17.15 -3.16
C GLY A 389 -4.15 16.11 -2.09
N GLN A 390 -3.30 15.74 -1.14
CA GLN A 390 -3.58 14.69 -0.14
C GLN A 390 -3.75 15.23 1.28
N TRP A 391 -4.80 14.76 1.97
CA TRP A 391 -4.91 14.84 3.42
C TRP A 391 -4.20 13.66 4.10
N SER A 392 -4.36 12.44 3.58
CA SER A 392 -3.79 11.23 4.18
C SER A 392 -3.54 10.12 3.18
N ARG A 393 -2.27 9.73 3.05
CA ARG A 393 -1.83 8.53 2.30
C ARG A 393 -2.48 7.24 2.80
N THR A 394 -2.83 7.17 4.08
CA THR A 394 -3.46 5.97 4.65
C THR A 394 -4.87 5.86 4.12
N LEU A 395 -5.69 6.91 4.25
CA LEU A 395 -7.08 6.92 3.78
C LEU A 395 -7.18 6.74 2.26
N CYS A 396 -6.27 7.36 1.48
CA CYS A 396 -6.16 7.15 0.02
C CYS A 396 -6.03 5.66 -0.39
N ARG A 397 -5.62 4.78 0.54
CA ARG A 397 -5.37 3.36 0.32
C ARG A 397 -6.33 2.45 1.10
N THR A 398 -6.83 2.88 2.27
CA THR A 398 -7.60 2.04 3.20
C THR A 398 -9.06 2.45 3.36
N ALA A 399 -9.48 3.54 2.73
CA ALA A 399 -10.86 4.02 2.77
C ALA A 399 -11.29 4.44 1.35
N SER A 400 -11.00 5.68 0.94
CA SER A 400 -11.25 6.18 -0.41
C SER A 400 -10.31 7.32 -0.79
N LEU A 401 -10.22 7.63 -2.09
CA LEU A 401 -9.60 8.89 -2.52
C LEU A 401 -10.38 10.10 -2.00
N ASN A 402 -11.71 10.02 -1.92
CA ASN A 402 -12.55 11.12 -1.44
C ASN A 402 -12.21 11.50 0.01
N GLU A 403 -12.05 10.51 0.90
CA GLU A 403 -11.64 10.75 2.29
C GLU A 403 -10.15 11.13 2.43
N GLY A 404 -9.30 10.56 1.57
CA GLY A 404 -7.85 10.75 1.65
C GLY A 404 -7.30 12.01 0.99
N THR A 405 -8.10 12.72 0.18
CA THR A 405 -7.62 13.78 -0.72
C THR A 405 -8.47 15.05 -0.66
N MET A 406 -7.93 16.09 -1.28
CA MET A 406 -8.60 17.37 -1.49
C MET A 406 -9.72 17.31 -2.53
N LEU A 407 -9.87 16.22 -3.31
CA LEU A 407 -10.81 16.16 -4.45
C LEU A 407 -12.22 16.67 -4.10
N PRO A 408 -12.89 16.21 -3.03
CA PRO A 408 -14.25 16.68 -2.73
C PRO A 408 -14.33 18.15 -2.29
N TYR A 409 -13.24 18.70 -1.73
CA TYR A 409 -13.14 20.12 -1.40
C TYR A 409 -12.95 20.98 -2.65
N VAL A 410 -12.20 20.48 -3.63
CA VAL A 410 -11.99 21.14 -4.94
C VAL A 410 -13.26 21.05 -5.79
N GLU A 411 -13.93 19.91 -5.79
CA GLU A 411 -15.24 19.69 -6.43
C GLU A 411 -16.30 20.66 -5.88
N ALA A 412 -16.45 20.75 -4.56
CA ALA A 412 -17.38 21.69 -3.93
C ALA A 412 -17.04 23.16 -4.21
N ALA A 413 -15.76 23.54 -4.17
CA ALA A 413 -15.34 24.91 -4.46
C ALA A 413 -15.59 25.31 -5.93
N VAL A 414 -15.27 24.43 -6.88
CA VAL A 414 -15.54 24.65 -8.31
C VAL A 414 -17.05 24.69 -8.58
N ALA A 415 -17.84 23.82 -7.95
CA ALA A 415 -19.31 23.85 -8.03
C ALA A 415 -19.92 25.14 -7.46
N ALA A 416 -19.29 25.72 -6.43
CA ALA A 416 -19.67 27.02 -5.85
C ALA A 416 -19.11 28.24 -6.62
N GLY A 417 -18.41 28.04 -7.74
CA GLY A 417 -17.80 29.11 -8.55
C GLY A 417 -16.66 29.86 -7.84
N ALA A 418 -15.96 29.19 -6.91
CA ALA A 418 -14.82 29.74 -6.20
C ALA A 418 -13.50 29.25 -6.80
N GLY A 419 -12.57 30.17 -7.04
CA GLY A 419 -11.24 29.84 -7.55
C GLY A 419 -10.45 29.00 -6.55
N VAL A 420 -9.82 27.91 -6.99
CA VAL A 420 -9.12 26.98 -6.09
C VAL A 420 -7.61 27.16 -6.19
N LEU A 421 -6.93 27.22 -5.04
CA LEU A 421 -5.47 27.20 -4.92
C LEU A 421 -5.01 26.05 -4.02
N VAL A 422 -4.21 25.13 -4.54
CA VAL A 422 -3.61 24.02 -3.78
C VAL A 422 -2.10 24.23 -3.63
N CYS A 423 -1.67 24.43 -2.39
CA CYS A 423 -0.26 24.59 -2.03
C CYS A 423 0.49 23.23 -2.00
N ASN A 424 1.80 23.26 -2.21
CA ASN A 424 2.68 22.08 -2.19
C ASN A 424 3.78 22.16 -1.09
N PRO A 425 3.42 22.39 0.19
CA PRO A 425 4.39 22.72 1.25
C PRO A 425 5.39 21.59 1.57
N ASN A 426 5.18 20.38 1.04
CA ASN A 426 6.07 19.22 1.24
C ASN A 426 7.09 19.03 0.10
N GLU A 427 7.10 19.88 -0.93
CA GLU A 427 8.07 19.88 -2.03
C GLU A 427 9.18 20.90 -1.76
N ASN A 428 10.15 20.50 -0.94
CA ASN A 428 11.17 21.41 -0.40
C ASN A 428 12.56 21.28 -1.09
N PHE A 429 12.73 20.28 -1.96
CA PHE A 429 14.02 19.95 -2.60
C PHE A 429 13.83 19.55 -4.08
N ASP A 430 14.84 19.82 -4.90
CA ASP A 430 14.89 19.37 -6.30
C ASP A 430 15.27 17.87 -6.42
N ALA A 431 15.41 17.39 -7.66
CA ALA A 431 15.75 15.98 -7.95
C ALA A 431 17.19 15.58 -7.57
N ASP A 432 18.10 16.56 -7.42
CA ASP A 432 19.49 16.36 -7.00
C ASP A 432 19.67 16.55 -5.46
N GLY A 433 18.64 17.06 -4.78
CA GLY A 433 18.58 17.25 -3.33
C GLY A 433 18.90 18.68 -2.84
N HIS A 434 18.95 19.67 -3.72
CA HIS A 434 19.12 21.07 -3.33
C HIS A 434 17.80 21.69 -2.84
N PRO A 435 17.80 22.58 -1.83
CA PRO A 435 16.60 23.29 -1.41
C PRO A 435 16.00 24.13 -2.53
N LEU A 436 14.68 24.05 -2.72
CA LEU A 436 13.95 24.89 -3.68
C LEU A 436 13.72 26.29 -3.09
N VAL A 437 14.03 27.33 -3.86
CA VAL A 437 14.05 28.72 -3.38
C VAL A 437 12.63 29.21 -3.04
N GLY A 438 12.43 29.75 -1.84
CA GLY A 438 11.11 30.09 -1.33
C GLY A 438 10.21 28.88 -1.06
N SER A 439 10.77 27.67 -1.01
CA SER A 439 10.10 26.42 -0.64
C SER A 439 10.96 25.57 0.30
N GLU A 440 12.02 26.15 0.89
CA GLU A 440 13.03 25.46 1.70
C GLU A 440 12.42 24.81 2.97
N SER A 441 11.26 25.31 3.40
CA SER A 441 10.40 24.71 4.43
C SER A 441 8.92 24.84 4.06
N ARG A 442 8.05 24.23 4.87
CA ARG A 442 6.57 24.29 4.72
C ARG A 442 6.05 25.72 4.90
N GLU A 443 6.62 26.39 5.90
CA GLU A 443 6.39 27.78 6.23
C GLU A 443 6.88 28.71 5.12
N ALA A 444 8.10 28.49 4.61
CA ALA A 444 8.66 29.25 3.49
C ALA A 444 7.77 29.13 2.24
N HIS A 445 7.39 27.90 1.86
CA HIS A 445 6.49 27.65 0.73
C HIS A 445 5.17 28.41 0.86
N VAL A 446 4.49 28.30 2.00
CA VAL A 446 3.18 28.97 2.20
C VAL A 446 3.33 30.49 2.24
N ALA A 447 4.40 31.02 2.85
CA ALA A 447 4.67 32.47 2.86
C ALA A 447 4.99 33.00 1.46
N THR A 448 5.80 32.28 0.67
CA THR A 448 6.15 32.66 -0.72
C THR A 448 4.95 32.55 -1.65
N VAL A 449 4.16 31.47 -1.58
CA VAL A 449 2.91 31.34 -2.35
C VAL A 449 1.94 32.47 -2.00
N TRP A 450 1.76 32.78 -0.71
CA TRP A 450 0.89 33.89 -0.31
C TRP A 450 1.38 35.23 -0.86
N GLN A 451 2.66 35.56 -0.65
CA GLN A 451 3.26 36.81 -1.12
C GLN A 451 3.16 36.96 -2.64
N LEU A 452 3.38 35.89 -3.40
CA LEU A 452 3.29 35.92 -4.86
C LEU A 452 1.84 35.95 -5.36
N ALA A 453 0.87 35.38 -4.64
CA ALA A 453 -0.53 35.42 -5.04
C ALA A 453 -1.22 36.76 -4.71
N THR A 454 -0.74 37.51 -3.70
CA THR A 454 -1.33 38.81 -3.31
C THR A 454 -0.59 40.06 -3.82
N ALA A 455 0.65 39.92 -4.33
CA ALA A 455 1.39 41.02 -4.93
C ALA A 455 0.84 41.41 -6.33
N PRO A 456 0.51 42.69 -6.60
CA PRO A 456 -0.05 43.11 -7.90
C PRO A 456 0.90 42.88 -9.10
N ASP A 457 2.19 43.20 -8.94
CA ASP A 457 3.20 43.08 -10.00
C ASP A 457 3.82 41.66 -10.05
N SER A 458 3.10 40.64 -9.59
CA SER A 458 3.59 39.27 -9.47
C SER A 458 3.62 38.54 -10.82
N PRO A 459 4.64 37.69 -11.09
CA PRO A 459 4.61 36.77 -12.23
C PRO A 459 3.49 35.72 -12.15
N LEU A 460 2.79 35.60 -11.01
CA LEU A 460 1.60 34.75 -10.84
C LEU A 460 0.28 35.53 -10.91
N ALA A 461 0.25 36.84 -11.15
CA ALA A 461 -0.98 37.63 -11.08
C ALA A 461 -2.07 37.19 -12.09
N ASP A 462 -1.68 36.83 -13.32
CA ASP A 462 -2.61 36.37 -14.38
C ASP A 462 -3.16 34.94 -14.13
N ASP A 463 -2.42 34.11 -13.39
CA ASP A 463 -2.81 32.74 -13.03
C ASP A 463 -3.55 32.67 -11.69
N ILE A 464 -3.12 33.45 -10.69
CA ILE A 464 -3.48 33.35 -9.26
C ILE A 464 -3.57 34.74 -8.59
N GLY A 465 -4.39 35.63 -9.12
CA GLY A 465 -4.60 36.98 -8.56
C GLY A 465 -5.48 37.02 -7.29
N LEU A 466 -4.97 36.62 -6.11
CA LEU A 466 -5.68 36.83 -4.83
C LEU A 466 -5.86 38.32 -4.48
N SER A 467 -5.22 39.22 -5.22
CA SER A 467 -5.41 40.67 -5.13
C SER A 467 -6.73 41.18 -5.75
N SER A 468 -7.32 40.45 -6.70
CA SER A 468 -8.61 40.77 -7.34
C SER A 468 -9.81 40.00 -6.76
N VAL A 469 -9.57 38.96 -5.96
CA VAL A 469 -10.61 38.18 -5.27
C VAL A 469 -11.21 38.99 -4.12
N THR A 470 -12.53 39.05 -4.01
CA THR A 470 -13.23 39.83 -2.96
C THR A 470 -13.35 39.12 -1.62
N ARG A 471 -13.24 37.78 -1.61
CA ARG A 471 -13.25 36.94 -0.41
C ARG A 471 -12.33 35.75 -0.56
N VAL A 472 -11.31 35.65 0.29
CA VAL A 472 -10.44 34.48 0.38
C VAL A 472 -10.84 33.65 1.59
N ASP A 473 -11.13 32.37 1.39
CA ASP A 473 -11.37 31.40 2.45
C ASP A 473 -10.20 30.40 2.46
N VAL A 474 -9.78 29.92 3.63
CA VAL A 474 -8.58 29.07 3.79
C VAL A 474 -8.93 27.82 4.60
N MET A 475 -8.46 26.65 4.14
CA MET A 475 -8.67 25.36 4.79
C MET A 475 -7.33 24.64 4.99
N VAL A 476 -6.99 24.34 6.24
CA VAL A 476 -5.69 23.76 6.62
C VAL A 476 -5.81 22.52 7.48
N HIS A 477 -4.95 21.54 7.23
CA HIS A 477 -4.89 20.29 8.00
C HIS A 477 -3.56 20.13 8.74
N SER A 478 -3.60 19.63 9.98
CA SER A 478 -2.44 19.15 10.73
C SER A 478 -1.33 20.22 10.83
N TYR A 479 -0.19 20.01 10.16
CA TYR A 479 0.92 20.97 10.14
C TYR A 479 0.63 22.26 9.36
N GLY A 480 -0.44 22.32 8.56
CA GLY A 480 -0.87 23.54 7.88
C GLY A 480 -1.12 24.70 8.85
N GLY A 481 -1.58 24.41 10.08
CA GLY A 481 -1.70 25.40 11.15
C GLY A 481 -0.36 26.07 11.55
N ARG A 482 0.78 25.38 11.44
CA ARG A 482 2.10 25.98 11.68
C ARG A 482 2.52 26.91 10.55
N CYS A 483 2.12 26.58 9.32
CA CYS A 483 2.38 27.43 8.16
C CYS A 483 1.62 28.77 8.29
N ILE A 484 0.34 28.71 8.69
CA ILE A 484 -0.45 29.91 9.02
C ILE A 484 0.15 30.66 10.22
N GLN A 485 0.57 29.96 11.28
CA GLN A 485 1.21 30.62 12.43
C GLN A 485 2.51 31.35 12.04
N ALA A 486 3.32 30.77 11.15
CA ALA A 486 4.56 31.39 10.67
C ALA A 486 4.29 32.60 9.76
N LEU A 487 3.27 32.52 8.90
CA LEU A 487 2.80 33.64 8.07
C LEU A 487 2.31 34.79 8.96
N LEU A 488 1.45 34.51 9.96
CA LEU A 488 0.96 35.49 10.94
C LEU A 488 2.05 36.03 11.88
N ALA A 489 3.23 35.41 11.94
CA ALA A 489 4.38 35.92 12.69
C ALA A 489 5.21 36.95 11.90
N HIS A 490 5.02 37.08 10.58
CA HIS A 490 5.71 38.06 9.74
C HIS A 490 4.80 39.29 9.52
N PRO A 491 5.09 40.48 10.10
CA PRO A 491 4.11 41.57 10.21
C PRO A 491 3.41 41.98 8.92
N ALA A 492 4.15 42.12 7.81
CA ALA A 492 3.55 42.51 6.52
C ALA A 492 2.63 41.43 5.92
N LEU A 493 2.93 40.15 6.14
CA LEU A 493 2.08 39.04 5.66
C LEU A 493 0.90 38.84 6.60
N ALA A 494 1.08 39.06 7.91
CA ALA A 494 0.00 39.03 8.89
C ALA A 494 -1.08 40.07 8.57
N THR A 495 -0.70 41.33 8.31
CA THR A 495 -1.65 42.38 7.90
C THR A 495 -2.34 42.03 6.58
N ASP A 496 -1.61 41.55 5.57
CA ASP A 496 -2.18 41.19 4.27
C ASP A 496 -3.18 40.02 4.37
N PHE A 497 -2.81 38.95 5.09
CA PHE A 497 -3.66 37.78 5.33
C PHE A 497 -4.92 38.13 6.12
N THR A 498 -4.77 38.84 7.26
CA THR A 498 -5.92 39.21 8.12
C THR A 498 -6.86 40.23 7.48
N THR A 499 -6.43 40.93 6.42
CA THR A 499 -7.27 41.84 5.63
C THR A 499 -8.03 41.12 4.49
N ARG A 500 -7.46 40.06 3.91
CA ARG A 500 -8.05 39.34 2.75
C ARG A 500 -8.85 38.10 3.11
N VAL A 501 -8.43 37.38 4.15
CA VAL A 501 -9.07 36.13 4.55
C VAL A 501 -10.35 36.43 5.31
N SER A 502 -11.45 35.82 4.88
CA SER A 502 -12.76 35.90 5.54
C SER A 502 -12.95 34.77 6.56
N LYS A 503 -12.54 33.54 6.22
CA LYS A 503 -12.65 32.37 7.12
C LYS A 503 -11.42 31.47 7.05
N LEU A 504 -11.07 30.88 8.21
CA LEU A 504 -10.02 29.86 8.34
C LEU A 504 -10.59 28.58 8.97
N ALA A 505 -10.75 27.52 8.18
CA ALA A 505 -11.04 26.19 8.68
C ALA A 505 -9.74 25.45 9.05
N LEU A 506 -9.72 24.83 10.23
CA LEU A 506 -8.61 24.00 10.71
C LEU A 506 -9.10 22.60 11.05
N THR A 507 -8.41 21.55 10.60
CA THR A 507 -8.62 20.16 11.03
C THR A 507 -7.40 19.63 11.76
N ASP A 508 -7.61 19.22 13.02
CA ASP A 508 -6.62 18.63 13.95
C ASP A 508 -5.22 19.28 13.88
N SER A 509 -5.21 20.61 13.73
CA SER A 509 -4.05 21.40 13.35
C SER A 509 -3.21 21.88 14.53
N LEU A 510 -1.90 21.97 14.33
CA LEU A 510 -0.95 22.47 15.31
C LEU A 510 -0.66 23.96 15.08
N TYR A 511 -1.04 24.82 16.02
CA TYR A 511 -0.65 26.23 16.09
C TYR A 511 -0.64 26.70 17.54
N LYS A 512 -0.26 27.96 17.77
CA LYS A 512 -0.45 28.66 19.04
C LYS A 512 -0.73 30.15 18.75
N PRO A 513 -1.86 30.73 19.19
CA PRO A 513 -2.12 32.16 19.03
C PRO A 513 -1.06 33.01 19.73
N THR A 514 -0.60 34.08 19.08
CA THR A 514 0.34 35.06 19.62
C THR A 514 0.11 36.43 18.98
N GLY A 515 0.10 37.49 19.79
CA GLY A 515 -0.08 38.87 19.30
C GLY A 515 -1.44 39.10 18.63
N ASP A 516 -1.50 40.07 17.73
CA ASP A 516 -2.75 40.53 17.09
C ASP A 516 -3.43 39.45 16.23
N GLY A 517 -2.67 38.46 15.75
CA GLY A 517 -3.23 37.30 15.06
C GLY A 517 -4.19 36.48 15.95
N ALA A 518 -4.06 36.55 17.29
CA ALA A 518 -4.91 35.78 18.20
C ALA A 518 -6.36 36.28 18.25
N SER A 519 -6.59 37.59 18.23
CA SER A 519 -7.95 38.15 18.21
C SER A 519 -8.62 37.97 16.85
N TRP A 520 -7.85 38.04 15.76
CA TRP A 520 -8.36 37.71 14.42
C TRP A 520 -8.76 36.23 14.32
N LEU A 521 -7.91 35.31 14.79
CA LEU A 521 -8.20 33.87 14.80
C LEU A 521 -9.48 33.55 15.58
N ALA A 522 -9.67 34.16 16.76
CA ALA A 522 -10.86 33.95 17.58
C ALA A 522 -12.17 34.37 16.89
N ALA A 523 -12.13 35.29 15.91
CA ALA A 523 -13.29 35.81 15.21
C ALA A 523 -13.54 35.17 13.83
N HIS A 524 -12.51 34.67 13.15
CA HIS A 524 -12.59 34.21 11.75
C HIS A 524 -12.27 32.72 11.56
N ALA A 525 -11.80 32.02 12.59
CA ALA A 525 -11.42 30.62 12.50
C ALA A 525 -12.40 29.66 13.22
N LYS A 526 -12.47 28.42 12.73
CA LYS A 526 -13.12 27.28 13.40
C LYS A 526 -12.24 26.04 13.26
N HIS A 527 -12.14 25.26 14.34
CA HIS A 527 -11.22 24.13 14.43
C HIS A 527 -11.95 22.85 14.81
N TRP A 528 -12.01 21.89 13.88
CA TRP A 528 -12.50 20.53 14.11
C TRP A 528 -11.36 19.63 14.59
N LEU A 529 -11.49 19.08 15.79
CA LEU A 529 -10.49 18.25 16.46
C LEU A 529 -10.92 16.78 16.51
N ALA A 530 -9.95 15.87 16.58
CA ALA A 530 -10.21 14.45 16.80
C ALA A 530 -10.85 14.21 18.18
N SER A 531 -12.06 13.64 18.23
CA SER A 531 -12.84 13.44 19.46
C SER A 531 -13.95 12.39 19.26
N GLN A 532 -14.38 11.73 20.35
CA GLN A 532 -15.52 10.80 20.37
C GLN A 532 -16.89 11.50 20.47
N ALA A 533 -16.92 12.81 20.71
CA ALA A 533 -18.18 13.55 20.77
C ALA A 533 -18.80 13.68 19.37
N PRO A 534 -20.14 13.78 19.22
CA PRO A 534 -20.78 14.03 17.93
C PRO A 534 -20.20 15.23 17.19
N LEU A 535 -20.23 15.22 15.85
CA LEU A 535 -19.78 16.32 15.01
C LEU A 535 -20.34 17.67 15.50
N ASP A 536 -19.50 18.71 15.45
CA ASP A 536 -19.80 20.08 15.92
C ASP A 536 -20.04 20.27 17.42
N THR A 537 -19.96 19.23 18.26
CA THR A 537 -19.99 19.39 19.73
C THR A 537 -18.82 20.29 20.18
N PRO A 538 -19.07 21.42 20.88
CA PRO A 538 -18.01 22.31 21.35
C PRO A 538 -17.08 21.65 22.38
N LEU A 539 -15.77 21.88 22.25
CA LEU A 539 -14.73 21.29 23.10
C LEU A 539 -14.16 22.34 24.06
N GLY A 540 -14.89 22.58 25.15
CA GLY A 540 -14.60 23.63 26.13
C GLY A 540 -13.36 23.44 27.02
N ASP A 541 -12.51 22.44 26.76
CA ASP A 541 -11.19 22.30 27.40
C ASP A 541 -10.04 22.89 26.55
N LYS A 542 -10.38 23.57 25.43
CA LYS A 542 -9.44 24.05 24.40
C LYS A 542 -9.27 25.57 24.34
N ASP A 543 -9.74 26.34 25.32
CA ASP A 543 -9.65 27.82 25.34
C ASP A 543 -8.25 28.38 25.05
N TRP A 544 -7.20 27.65 25.45
CA TRP A 544 -5.79 27.98 25.17
C TRP A 544 -5.42 28.01 23.67
N MET A 545 -6.26 27.43 22.81
CA MET A 545 -6.12 27.44 21.35
C MET A 545 -6.70 28.72 20.72
N GLY A 546 -7.50 29.51 21.47
CA GLY A 546 -7.97 30.84 21.06
C GLY A 546 -8.87 30.86 19.81
N VAL A 547 -9.53 29.75 19.50
CA VAL A 547 -10.42 29.54 18.33
C VAL A 547 -11.59 28.68 18.75
N ALA A 548 -12.74 28.81 18.09
CA ALA A 548 -13.90 27.93 18.29
C ALA A 548 -13.54 26.47 17.95
N CYS A 549 -13.28 25.67 18.99
CA CYS A 549 -12.91 24.26 18.89
C CYS A 549 -14.15 23.35 19.01
N VAL A 550 -14.34 22.45 18.06
CA VAL A 550 -15.45 21.49 18.01
C VAL A 550 -14.96 20.08 17.68
N SER A 551 -15.79 19.08 17.93
CA SER A 551 -15.52 17.70 17.50
C SER A 551 -15.64 17.53 15.98
N ALA A 552 -14.74 16.74 15.39
CA ALA A 552 -14.85 16.22 14.03
C ALA A 552 -15.73 14.95 13.92
N GLY A 553 -16.25 14.42 15.03
CA GLY A 553 -17.03 13.17 15.06
C GLY A 553 -16.21 11.87 14.94
N VAL A 554 -14.87 11.96 14.88
CA VAL A 554 -13.94 10.83 14.77
C VAL A 554 -12.70 11.06 15.63
N THR A 555 -12.09 9.98 16.14
CA THR A 555 -10.83 10.06 16.90
C THR A 555 -9.55 9.81 16.09
N ASP A 556 -9.64 9.48 14.80
CA ASP A 556 -8.45 9.43 13.95
C ASP A 556 -8.09 10.82 13.41
N HIS A 557 -6.80 11.17 13.53
CA HIS A 557 -6.24 12.44 13.08
C HIS A 557 -6.51 12.71 11.58
N ALA A 558 -6.27 11.73 10.72
CA ALA A 558 -6.38 11.88 9.28
C ALA A 558 -7.84 11.98 8.82
N SER A 559 -8.74 11.21 9.42
CA SER A 559 -10.17 11.19 9.08
C SER A 559 -10.91 12.49 9.41
N THR A 560 -10.34 13.38 10.23
CA THR A 560 -10.98 14.66 10.63
C THR A 560 -11.42 15.52 9.44
N ASN A 561 -10.70 15.49 8.32
CA ASN A 561 -11.07 16.21 7.09
C ASN A 561 -12.34 15.65 6.43
N ALA A 562 -12.47 14.33 6.38
CA ALA A 562 -13.59 13.68 5.71
C ALA A 562 -14.84 13.70 6.61
N ALA A 563 -14.68 13.33 7.88
CA ALA A 563 -15.78 13.24 8.84
C ALA A 563 -16.44 14.60 9.13
N ALA A 564 -15.68 15.69 9.13
CA ALA A 564 -16.21 17.04 9.32
C ALA A 564 -16.56 17.77 8.00
N MET A 565 -16.39 17.14 6.84
CA MET A 565 -16.42 17.80 5.53
C MET A 565 -17.69 18.65 5.31
N ALA A 566 -18.88 18.12 5.58
CA ALA A 566 -20.14 18.85 5.41
C ALA A 566 -20.20 20.12 6.28
N SER A 567 -19.80 20.02 7.56
CA SER A 567 -19.72 21.16 8.49
C SER A 567 -18.68 22.19 8.05
N ILE A 568 -17.55 21.74 7.50
CA ILE A 568 -16.51 22.60 6.96
C ILE A 568 -17.00 23.32 5.70
N LEU A 569 -17.63 22.63 4.75
CA LEU A 569 -18.18 23.26 3.55
C LEU A 569 -19.31 24.25 3.88
N HIS A 570 -20.20 23.92 4.81
CA HIS A 570 -21.22 24.87 5.30
C HIS A 570 -20.56 26.09 5.97
N PHE A 571 -19.58 25.90 6.86
CA PHE A 571 -18.83 27.00 7.47
C PHE A 571 -18.13 27.88 6.43
N LEU A 572 -17.55 27.29 5.37
CA LEU A 572 -16.91 28.03 4.28
C LEU A 572 -17.91 28.58 3.24
N GLU A 573 -19.22 28.33 3.39
CA GLU A 573 -20.27 28.65 2.39
C GLU A 573 -19.96 28.08 1.01
N LEU A 574 -19.67 26.78 0.94
CA LEU A 574 -19.38 26.01 -0.29
C LEU A 574 -20.35 24.84 -0.52
N SER A 575 -21.31 24.63 0.39
CA SER A 575 -22.46 23.74 0.18
C SER A 575 -23.41 24.29 -0.88
N SER A 576 -24.13 23.42 -1.59
CA SER A 576 -25.10 23.83 -2.60
C SER A 576 -26.37 24.42 -1.94
N PRO A 577 -27.14 25.29 -2.63
CA PRO A 577 -28.34 25.92 -2.06
C PRO A 577 -29.51 24.98 -1.73
N GLU A 578 -29.37 23.67 -1.95
CA GLU A 578 -30.47 22.69 -1.82
C GLU A 578 -30.42 21.90 -0.49
N GLU A 579 -29.31 21.96 0.27
CA GLU A 579 -29.16 21.21 1.53
C GLU A 579 -29.75 21.89 2.78
N ASP A 580 -30.10 23.18 2.73
CA ASP A 580 -30.73 23.94 3.85
C ASP A 580 -32.22 23.55 4.09
N CYS A 581 -32.70 22.42 3.53
CA CYS A 581 -34.11 22.00 3.59
C CYS A 581 -34.32 20.47 3.73
N ALA A 582 -33.70 19.87 4.75
CA ALA A 582 -33.91 18.48 5.17
C ALA A 582 -34.06 18.34 6.69
#